data_AF-A0A2V9XJ04-F1
#
_entry.id   AF-A0A2V9XJ04-F1
#
_cell.length_a   1.000
_cell.length_b   1.000
_cell.length_c   1.000
_cell.angle_alpha   90.00
_cell.angle_beta   90.00
_cell.angle_gamma   90.00
#
_symmetry.space_group_name_H-M   'P 1'
#
loop_
_entity.id
_entity.type
_entity.pdbx_description
1 polymer ?
#
loop_
_entity_poly.entity_id
_entity_poly.type
_entity_poly.pdbx_seq_one_letter_code
_entity_poly.pdbx_strand_id
1 'polypeptide(L)'
;KRVEDLNAEVMLEVIEEQAAQGVDYMTIHAGVLIQYLPLISKRITGIVSRGGAILAQWMAYNHKQNFLYDRFDDIVKIFKK
;
A
#
# COMPACT_ATOMS: atom_id res chain seq x y z
N LYS A 1 -9.66 -12.09 4.27
CA LYS A 1 -8.41 -11.82 5.03
C LYS A 1 -8.57 -10.49 5.73
N ARG A 2 -8.11 -10.33 6.98
CA ARG A 2 -8.21 -9.03 7.67
C ARG A 2 -7.13 -8.10 7.13
N VAL A 3 -7.31 -6.79 7.32
CA VAL A 3 -6.33 -5.79 6.82
C VAL A 3 -4.98 -6.02 7.45
N GLU A 4 -4.95 -6.36 8.74
CA GLU A 4 -3.77 -6.60 9.56
C GLU A 4 -2.90 -7.74 9.03
N ASP A 5 -3.50 -8.71 8.33
CA ASP A 5 -2.86 -9.91 7.82
C ASP A 5 -2.26 -9.71 6.40
N LEU A 6 -2.34 -8.50 5.83
CA LEU A 6 -1.68 -8.18 4.56
C LEU A 6 -0.16 -8.30 4.72
N ASN A 7 0.50 -8.81 3.68
CA ASN A 7 1.95 -8.88 3.60
C ASN A 7 2.42 -8.48 2.20
N ALA A 8 3.71 -8.18 2.10
CA ALA A 8 4.31 -7.65 0.89
C ALA A 8 4.28 -8.69 -0.24
N GLU A 9 4.55 -9.95 0.08
CA GLU A 9 4.68 -11.06 -0.86
C GLU A 9 3.36 -11.30 -1.60
N VAL A 10 2.26 -11.41 -0.87
CA VAL A 10 0.90 -11.57 -1.44
C VAL A 10 0.53 -10.37 -2.31
N MET A 11 0.93 -9.16 -1.91
CA MET A 11 0.63 -7.97 -2.70
C MET A 11 1.45 -7.91 -3.99
N LEU A 12 2.71 -8.34 -3.98
CA LEU A 12 3.54 -8.44 -5.18
C LEU A 12 3.02 -9.53 -6.14
N GLU A 13 2.58 -10.67 -5.61
CA GLU A 13 1.92 -11.73 -6.41
C GLU A 13 0.68 -11.18 -7.12
N VAL A 14 -0.21 -10.49 -6.39
CA VAL A 14 -1.41 -9.90 -6.97
C VAL A 14 -1.08 -8.84 -8.04
N ILE A 15 -0.03 -8.03 -7.82
CA ILE A 15 0.43 -7.04 -8.81
C ILE A 15 0.94 -7.73 -10.08
N GLU A 16 1.75 -8.78 -9.96
CA GLU A 16 2.23 -9.56 -11.11
C GLU A 16 1.07 -10.22 -11.86
N GLU A 17 0.15 -10.86 -11.15
CA GLU A 17 -1.02 -11.51 -11.74
C GLU A 17 -1.89 -10.52 -12.52
N GLN A 18 -2.18 -9.34 -11.95
CA GLN A 18 -2.98 -8.33 -12.63
C GLN A 18 -2.24 -7.71 -13.82
N ALA A 19 -0.92 -7.52 -13.73
CA ALA A 19 -0.12 -7.07 -14.87
C ALA A 19 -0.18 -8.10 -16.01
N ALA A 20 -0.05 -9.40 -15.70
CA ALA A 20 -0.17 -10.48 -16.68
C ALA A 20 -1.58 -10.58 -17.31
N GLN A 21 -2.62 -10.13 -16.61
CA GLN A 21 -3.99 -10.05 -17.12
C GLN A 21 -4.22 -8.84 -18.05
N GLY A 22 -3.24 -7.94 -18.20
CA GLY A 22 -3.32 -6.78 -19.09
C GLY A 22 -3.90 -5.52 -18.43
N VAL A 23 -3.76 -5.36 -17.12
CA VAL A 23 -4.10 -4.08 -16.46
C VAL A 23 -3.11 -3.00 -16.89
N ASP A 24 -3.59 -1.97 -17.57
CA ASP A 24 -2.74 -0.93 -18.17
C ASP A 24 -2.05 -0.01 -17.14
N TYR A 25 -2.68 0.20 -15.98
CA TYR A 25 -2.12 1.01 -14.90
C TYR A 25 -2.67 0.59 -13.53
N MET A 26 -1.87 0.78 -12.48
CA MET A 26 -2.27 0.47 -11.10
C MET A 26 -2.12 1.68 -10.19
N THR A 27 -3.13 1.92 -9.35
CA THR A 27 -3.07 2.94 -8.31
C THR A 27 -2.36 2.39 -7.08
N ILE A 28 -1.07 2.70 -6.94
CA ILE A 28 -0.24 2.26 -5.81
C ILE A 28 -0.13 3.36 -4.76
N HIS A 29 -0.55 3.08 -3.53
CA HIS A 29 -0.52 4.03 -2.41
C HIS A 29 0.80 3.96 -1.62
N ALA A 30 1.94 3.89 -2.32
CA ALA A 30 3.28 3.80 -1.69
C ALA A 30 3.70 5.10 -0.98
N GLY A 31 3.06 6.23 -1.27
CA GLY A 31 3.34 7.51 -0.61
C GLY A 31 2.77 7.66 0.80
N VAL A 32 1.99 6.70 1.29
CA VAL A 32 1.46 6.72 2.67
C VAL A 32 2.53 6.15 3.59
N LEU A 33 3.24 7.02 4.32
CA LEU A 33 4.35 6.62 5.19
C LEU A 33 3.96 6.68 6.66
N ILE A 34 4.60 5.84 7.49
CA ILE A 34 4.28 5.76 8.93
C ILE A 34 4.43 7.12 9.64
N GLN A 35 5.45 7.90 9.26
CA GLN A 35 5.68 9.25 9.79
C GLN A 35 4.59 10.27 9.44
N TYR A 36 3.71 9.97 8.48
CA TYR A 36 2.62 10.86 8.08
C TYR A 36 1.32 10.60 8.84
N LEU A 37 1.16 9.45 9.53
CA LEU A 37 -0.04 9.18 10.32
C LEU A 37 -0.30 10.25 11.40
N PRO A 38 0.69 10.74 12.18
CA PRO A 38 0.41 11.76 13.17
C PRO A 38 -0.13 13.07 12.57
N LEU A 39 0.20 13.36 11.31
CA LEU A 39 -0.20 14.59 10.62
C LEU A 39 -1.70 14.62 10.26
N ILE A 40 -2.36 13.46 10.21
CA ILE A 40 -3.80 13.37 9.89
C ILE A 40 -4.70 13.66 11.09
N SER A 41 -4.16 13.67 12.32
CA SER A 41 -4.94 13.80 13.57
C SER A 41 -5.77 15.08 13.67
N LYS A 42 -5.34 16.15 12.99
CA LYS A 42 -6.03 17.45 12.96
C LYS A 42 -7.01 17.62 11.80
N ARG A 43 -7.13 16.63 10.90
CA ARG A 43 -8.05 16.71 9.77
C ARG A 43 -9.49 16.47 10.23
N ILE A 44 -10.41 17.30 9.75
CA ILE A 44 -11.85 17.17 10.05
C ILE A 44 -12.39 15.81 9.59
N THR A 45 -11.98 15.35 8.40
CA THR A 45 -12.48 14.13 7.76
C THR A 45 -11.47 12.98 7.71
N GLY A 46 -10.31 13.12 8.36
CA GLY A 46 -9.28 12.07 8.41
C GLY A 46 -8.73 11.66 7.04
N ILE A 47 -8.65 10.35 6.79
CA ILE A 47 -8.21 9.75 5.52
C ILE A 47 -9.45 9.29 4.75
N VAL A 48 -9.68 9.92 3.60
CA VAL A 48 -10.83 9.62 2.73
C VAL A 48 -10.48 8.73 1.53
N SER A 49 -9.20 8.46 1.30
CA SER A 49 -8.77 7.46 0.31
C SER A 49 -8.92 6.05 0.89
N ARG A 50 -9.70 5.19 0.23
CA ARG A 50 -9.87 3.78 0.63
C ARG A 50 -8.54 3.04 0.74
N GLY A 51 -7.70 3.13 -0.30
CA GLY A 51 -6.40 2.45 -0.32
C GLY A 51 -5.44 3.00 0.73
N GLY A 52 -5.44 4.32 0.92
CA GLY A 52 -4.63 4.96 1.96
C GLY A 52 -5.08 4.60 3.37
N ALA A 53 -6.38 4.49 3.62
CA ALA A 53 -6.93 4.11 4.93
C ALA A 53 -6.56 2.66 5.31
N ILE A 54 -6.60 1.73 4.35
CA ILE A 54 -6.18 0.34 4.54
C ILE A 54 -4.71 0.28 4.98
N LEU A 55 -3.82 0.98 4.29
CA LEU A 55 -2.39 0.98 4.63
C LEU A 55 -2.11 1.70 5.95
N ALA A 56 -2.82 2.79 6.24
CA ALA A 56 -2.71 3.47 7.53
C ALA A 56 -3.11 2.53 8.68
N GLN A 57 -4.23 1.81 8.57
CA GLN A 57 -4.66 0.82 9.56
C GLN A 57 -3.62 -0.30 9.72
N TRP A 58 -3.13 -0.85 8.61
CA TRP A 58 -2.11 -1.90 8.62
C TRP A 58 -0.83 -1.46 9.35
N MET A 59 -0.34 -0.24 9.06
CA MET A 59 0.84 0.32 9.71
C MET A 59 0.62 0.59 11.19
N ALA A 60 -0.55 1.10 11.58
CA ALA A 60 -0.90 1.35 12.98
C ALA A 60 -0.95 0.05 13.79
N TYR A 61 -1.45 -1.04 13.20
CA TYR A 61 -1.51 -2.35 13.87
C TYR A 61 -0.14 -3.03 13.96
N ASN A 62 0.63 -3.02 12.87
CA ASN A 62 1.88 -3.78 12.78
C ASN A 62 3.10 -3.00 13.27
N HIS A 63 2.98 -1.69 13.52
CA HIS A 63 4.08 -0.78 13.86
C HIS A 63 5.26 -0.85 12.87
N LYS A 64 4.95 -0.98 11.58
CA LYS A 64 5.92 -1.11 10.48
C LYS A 64 5.67 -0.08 9.39
N GLN A 65 6.70 0.21 8.60
CA GLN A 65 6.58 1.04 7.41
C GLN A 65 5.71 0.36 6.35
N ASN A 66 5.05 1.17 5.51
CA ASN A 66 4.24 0.71 4.39
C ASN A 66 5.03 -0.23 3.48
N PHE A 67 4.60 -1.48 3.39
CA PHE A 67 5.27 -2.49 2.59
C PHE A 67 5.32 -2.17 1.08
N LEU A 68 4.39 -1.36 0.56
CA LEU A 68 4.44 -0.89 -0.83
C LEU A 68 5.53 0.14 -1.05
N TYR A 69 5.88 0.90 -0.01
CA TYR A 69 7.02 1.80 -0.02
C TYR A 69 8.33 1.01 0.08
N ASP A 70 8.44 0.12 1.06
CA ASP A 70 9.66 -0.68 1.28
C ASP A 70 10.02 -1.58 0.08
N ARG A 71 9.01 -2.02 -0.68
CA ARG A 71 9.17 -2.90 -1.86
C ARG A 71 8.90 -2.18 -3.19
N PHE A 72 8.98 -0.85 -3.21
CA PHE A 72 8.65 -0.09 -4.40
C PHE A 72 9.50 -0.48 -5.62
N ASP A 73 10.79 -0.76 -5.43
CA ASP A 73 11.67 -1.20 -6.51
C ASP A 73 11.25 -2.54 -7.12
N ASP A 74 10.69 -3.46 -6.33
CA ASP A 74 10.20 -4.74 -6.85
C ASP A 74 8.92 -4.55 -7.64
N ILE A 75 8.03 -3.65 -7.21
CA ILE A 75 6.84 -3.25 -7.99
C ILE A 75 7.28 -2.66 -9.34
N VAL A 76 8.28 -1.77 -9.35
CA VAL A 76 8.80 -1.18 -10.59
C VAL A 76 9.43 -2.24 -11.50
N LYS A 77 10.08 -3.27 -10.96
CA LYS A 77 10.59 -4.39 -11.77
C LYS A 77 9.47 -5.17 -12.44
N ILE A 78 8.34 -5.37 -11.76
CA ILE A 78 7.15 -6.02 -12.34
C ILE A 78 6.60 -5.18 -13.51
N PHE A 79 6.40 -3.87 -13.30
CA PHE A 79 5.83 -2.98 -14.32
C PHE A 79 6.72 -2.71 -15.53
N LYS A 80 8.02 -3.06 -15.47
CA LYS A 80 8.96 -2.91 -16.58
C LYS A 80 9.01 -4.13 -17.50
N LYS A 81 8.39 -5.24 -17.13
CA LYS A 81 8.30 -6.45 -17.97
C LYS A 81 7.40 -6.20 -19.18
#